data_AF-A0A9D4AG90-F1
#
_entry.id   AF-A0A9D4AG90-F1
#
_cell.length_a   1.000
_cell.length_b   1.000
_cell.length_c   1.000
_cell.angle_alpha   90.00
_cell.angle_beta   90.00
_cell.angle_gamma   90.00
#
_symmetry.space_group_name_H-M   'P 1'
#
loop_
_entity.id
_entity.type
_entity.pdbx_description
1 polymer ?
#
loop_
_entity_poly.entity_id
_entity_poly.type
_entity_poly.pdbx_seq_one_letter_code
_entity_poly.pdbx_strand_id
1 'polypeptide(L)'
;MSSSRHCITKTKNHNATLIANCHLANKPVDIEVPQMILPDIVFEEVIRIPYDMQLKQVLANGKKGALNVGIVLILREEFELAPPDCISPEMKEKIGNLSFQNYCSTKKNILVIGLVLGGDGGRAVGGGRC
;
A
#
# COMPACT_ATOMS: atom_id res chain seq x y z
N MET A 1 7.08 33.57 -7.34
CA MET A 1 7.50 33.33 -5.95
C MET A 1 7.33 31.84 -5.67
N SER A 2 8.45 31.11 -5.70
CA SER A 2 8.50 29.66 -5.52
C SER A 2 8.23 29.33 -4.05
N SER A 3 7.06 28.77 -3.75
CA SER A 3 6.80 28.17 -2.43
C SER A 3 7.10 26.68 -2.52
N SER A 4 8.39 26.35 -2.46
CA SER A 4 8.87 24.98 -2.27
C SER A 4 8.47 24.52 -0.86
N ARG A 5 7.24 24.03 -0.74
CA ARG A 5 6.75 23.34 0.46
C ARG A 5 7.52 22.04 0.61
N HIS A 6 8.58 22.08 1.41
CA HIS A 6 9.25 20.91 1.96
C HIS A 6 8.25 20.17 2.87
N CYS A 7 7.45 19.27 2.30
CA CYS A 7 6.59 18.39 3.07
C CYS A 7 7.37 17.10 3.39
N ILE A 8 8.16 17.12 4.48
CA ILE A 8 8.58 15.87 5.13
C ILE A 8 7.37 15.34 5.86
N THR A 9 6.72 14.33 5.32
CA THR A 9 5.66 13.62 6.04
C THR A 9 5.88 12.13 6.01
N LYS A 10 6.56 11.65 7.06
CA LYS A 10 6.35 10.30 7.56
C LYS A 10 5.02 10.29 8.30
N THR A 11 3.98 9.76 7.68
CA THR A 11 2.74 9.43 8.39
C THR A 11 2.74 7.94 8.72
N LYS A 12 3.33 7.57 9.87
CA LYS A 12 2.92 6.37 10.60
C LYS A 12 1.58 6.68 11.24
N ASN A 13 0.47 6.51 10.52
CA ASN A 13 -0.83 6.59 11.15
C ASN A 13 -1.09 5.27 11.91
N HIS A 14 -0.95 5.34 13.22
CA HIS A 14 -1.12 4.23 14.17
C HIS A 14 -2.59 3.84 14.44
N ASN A 15 -3.51 4.15 13.53
CA ASN A 15 -4.94 3.91 13.75
C ASN A 15 -5.47 2.82 12.82
N ALA A 16 -5.00 1.59 13.03
CA ALA A 16 -5.54 0.39 12.40
C ALA A 16 -6.84 -0.06 13.10
N THR A 17 -7.92 0.70 12.98
CA THR A 17 -9.09 0.59 13.90
C THR A 17 -10.09 -0.52 13.55
N LEU A 18 -9.86 -1.34 12.52
CA LEU A 18 -10.77 -2.45 12.16
C LEU A 18 -10.05 -3.78 11.92
N ILE A 19 -8.88 -3.77 11.27
CA ILE A 19 -8.06 -4.98 11.08
C ILE A 19 -7.54 -5.49 12.43
N ALA A 20 -7.19 -4.61 13.36
CA ALA A 20 -6.73 -4.99 14.69
C ALA A 20 -7.82 -5.64 15.56
N ASN A 21 -9.10 -5.54 15.20
CA ASN A 21 -10.17 -6.23 15.94
C ASN A 21 -10.16 -7.75 15.70
N CYS A 22 -9.66 -8.21 14.55
CA CYS A 22 -9.60 -9.63 14.18
C CYS A 22 -8.17 -10.15 14.10
N HIS A 23 -7.23 -9.34 13.60
CA HIS A 23 -5.81 -9.67 13.49
C HIS A 23 -5.04 -9.03 14.65
N LEU A 24 -5.07 -9.70 15.80
CA LEU A 24 -4.49 -9.22 17.07
C LEU A 24 -2.95 -9.21 17.09
N ALA A 25 -2.31 -9.98 16.19
CA ALA A 25 -0.86 -10.05 16.11
C ALA A 25 -0.30 -8.81 15.40
N ASN A 26 0.45 -7.98 16.13
CA ASN A 26 1.12 -6.82 15.56
C ASN A 26 2.44 -7.24 14.90
N LYS A 27 2.59 -6.96 13.60
CA LYS A 27 3.84 -7.16 12.84
C LYS A 27 4.27 -5.82 12.23
N PRO A 28 5.59 -5.54 12.20
CA PRO A 28 6.08 -4.31 11.59
C PRO A 28 5.78 -4.30 10.08
N VAL A 29 5.53 -3.10 9.57
CA VAL A 29 5.42 -2.80 8.14
C VAL A 29 6.36 -1.64 7.87
N ASP A 30 7.17 -1.78 6.82
CA ASP A 30 8.06 -0.74 6.34
C ASP A 30 7.42 -0.05 5.15
N ILE A 31 7.46 1.28 5.13
CA ILE A 31 6.87 2.11 4.08
C ILE A 31 7.95 3.08 3.61
N GLU A 32 8.24 3.05 2.31
CA GLU A 32 9.14 3.97 1.64
C GLU A 32 8.31 4.87 0.72
N VAL A 33 8.37 6.18 1.00
CA VAL A 33 7.73 7.23 0.21
C VAL A 33 8.77 8.21 -0.31
N PRO A 34 8.54 8.84 -1.47
CA PRO A 34 9.42 9.90 -1.96
C PRO A 34 9.52 11.03 -0.94
N GLN A 35 10.72 11.61 -0.80
CA GLN A 35 10.92 12.74 0.12
C GLN A 35 10.14 14.00 -0.29
N MET A 36 9.85 14.14 -1.59
CA MET A 36 9.11 15.27 -2.14
C MET A 36 8.20 14.78 -3.26
N ILE A 37 6.95 15.23 -3.22
CA ILE A 37 5.94 14.94 -4.23
C ILE A 37 5.48 16.29 -4.76
N LEU A 38 5.59 16.48 -6.08
CA LEU A 38 5.03 17.66 -6.74
C LEU A 38 3.54 17.46 -7.00
N PRO A 39 2.74 18.55 -7.09
CA PRO A 39 1.36 18.47 -7.53
C PRO A 39 1.26 17.77 -8.89
N ASP A 40 0.19 16.99 -9.07
CA ASP A 40 -0.18 16.34 -10.33
C ASP A 40 0.90 15.40 -10.91
N ILE A 41 1.74 14.83 -10.03
CA ILE A 41 2.71 13.78 -10.37
C ILE A 41 2.27 12.43 -9.79
N VAL A 42 2.47 11.39 -10.59
CA VAL A 42 2.37 9.98 -10.18
C VAL A 42 3.67 9.54 -9.51
N PHE A 43 3.57 8.91 -8.34
CA PHE A 43 4.71 8.44 -7.57
C PHE A 43 4.49 7.03 -7.00
N GLU A 44 5.59 6.33 -6.73
CA GLU A 44 5.57 5.00 -6.13
C GLU A 44 5.66 5.09 -4.60
N GLU A 45 4.81 4.35 -3.91
CA GLU A 45 4.91 4.08 -2.47
C GLU A 45 5.21 2.58 -2.29
N VAL A 46 6.39 2.28 -1.77
CA VAL A 46 6.86 0.89 -1.63
C VAL A 46 6.54 0.43 -0.22
N ILE A 47 5.74 -0.65 -0.11
CA ILE A 47 5.29 -1.20 1.17
C ILE A 47 5.92 -2.58 1.34
N ARG A 48 6.72 -2.73 2.38
CA ARG A 48 7.41 -3.99 2.68
C ARG A 48 6.84 -4.57 3.96
N ILE A 49 6.34 -5.79 3.86
CA ILE A 49 5.87 -6.55 5.02
C ILE A 49 6.93 -7.62 5.30
N PRO A 50 7.84 -7.39 6.25
CA PRO A 50 8.78 -8.41 6.65
C PRO A 50 8.02 -9.56 7.33
N TYR A 51 8.12 -10.75 6.76
CA TYR A 51 7.69 -11.99 7.42
C TYR A 51 8.61 -13.13 7.04
N ASP A 52 8.70 -14.12 7.92
CA ASP A 52 9.49 -15.32 7.67
C ASP A 52 8.73 -16.23 6.69
N MET A 53 9.28 -16.37 5.48
CA MET A 53 8.71 -17.19 4.41
C MET A 53 8.74 -18.70 4.70
N GLN A 54 9.50 -19.14 5.72
CA GLN A 54 9.50 -20.53 6.17
C GLN A 54 8.29 -20.83 7.06
N LEU A 55 7.65 -19.81 7.62
CA LEU A 55 6.46 -19.98 8.43
C LEU A 55 5.28 -20.41 7.56
N LYS A 56 4.47 -21.30 8.11
CA LYS A 56 3.23 -21.78 7.49
C LYS A 56 2.05 -21.48 8.42
N GLN A 57 0.97 -20.99 7.84
CA GLN A 57 -0.30 -20.82 8.56
C GLN A 57 -1.16 -22.07 8.46
N VAL A 58 -2.04 -22.26 9.44
CA VAL A 58 -3.08 -23.30 9.36
C VAL A 58 -4.19 -22.78 8.45
N LEU A 59 -4.43 -23.46 7.33
CA LEU A 59 -5.49 -23.15 6.39
C LEU A 59 -6.85 -23.60 6.93
N ALA A 60 -7.94 -23.15 6.31
CA ALA A 60 -9.31 -23.52 6.69
C ALA A 60 -9.57 -25.04 6.69
N ASN A 61 -8.78 -25.81 5.93
CA ASN A 61 -8.84 -27.28 5.89
C ASN A 61 -7.98 -27.98 6.97
N GLY A 62 -7.39 -27.21 7.91
CA GLY A 62 -6.51 -27.70 8.97
C GLY A 62 -5.06 -28.02 8.53
N LYS A 63 -4.73 -27.91 7.24
CA LYS A 63 -3.36 -28.17 6.75
C LYS A 63 -2.49 -26.92 6.86
N LYS A 64 -1.17 -27.12 6.97
CA LYS A 64 -0.19 -26.03 6.93
C LYS A 64 0.06 -25.57 5.49
N GLY A 65 -0.09 -24.28 5.23
CA GLY A 65 0.13 -23.65 3.92
C GLY A 65 0.86 -22.31 4.00
N ALA A 66 1.12 -21.71 2.85
CA ALA A 66 1.76 -20.40 2.76
C ALA A 66 0.89 -19.30 3.40
N LEU A 67 1.54 -18.24 3.89
CA LEU A 67 0.86 -17.05 4.39
C LEU A 67 0.34 -16.22 3.23
N ASN A 68 -0.85 -15.67 3.43
CA ASN A 68 -1.48 -14.71 2.55
C ASN A 68 -1.40 -13.34 3.23
N VAL A 69 -0.98 -12.30 2.48
CA VAL A 69 -0.80 -10.96 3.03
C VAL A 69 -1.68 -9.96 2.28
N GLY A 70 -2.41 -9.13 3.01
CA GLY A 70 -3.20 -8.02 2.47
C GLY A 70 -2.88 -6.74 3.23
N ILE A 71 -3.07 -5.60 2.56
CA ILE A 71 -2.76 -4.27 3.12
C ILE A 71 -3.98 -3.36 2.94
N VAL A 72 -4.21 -2.50 3.94
CA VAL A 72 -5.03 -1.31 3.78
C VAL A 72 -4.10 -0.11 3.82
N LEU A 73 -4.02 0.62 2.72
CA LEU A 73 -3.23 1.84 2.57
C LEU A 73 -4.15 3.04 2.73
N ILE A 74 -3.79 3.94 3.65
CA ILE A 74 -4.51 5.19 3.88
C ILE A 74 -3.59 6.32 3.45
N LEU A 75 -3.88 6.88 2.27
CA LEU A 75 -3.23 8.06 1.73
C LEU A 75 -3.80 9.31 2.39
N ARG A 76 -3.12 10.45 2.23
CA ARG A 76 -3.69 11.75 2.62
C ARG A 76 -4.88 12.05 1.73
N GLU A 77 -5.81 12.86 2.22
CA GLU A 77 -7.10 13.11 1.57
C GLU A 77 -7.00 13.64 0.13
N GLU A 78 -5.90 14.30 -0.23
CA GLU A 78 -5.66 14.86 -1.57
C GLU A 78 -5.09 13.87 -2.58
N PHE A 79 -4.74 12.66 -2.15
CA PHE A 79 -4.17 11.61 -3.00
C PHE A 79 -5.16 10.50 -3.26
N GLU A 80 -5.08 9.94 -4.46
CA GLU A 80 -5.84 8.77 -4.87
C GLU A 80 -4.95 7.82 -5.67
N LEU A 81 -5.49 6.63 -6.00
CA LEU A 81 -4.81 5.71 -6.91
C LEU A 81 -4.63 6.39 -8.28
N ALA A 82 -3.42 6.33 -8.83
CA ALA A 82 -3.16 6.90 -10.14
C ALA A 82 -4.03 6.21 -11.22
N PRO A 83 -4.65 6.97 -12.15
CA PRO A 83 -5.35 6.37 -13.29
C PRO A 83 -4.43 5.44 -14.09
N PRO A 84 -4.91 4.30 -14.62
CA PRO A 84 -4.08 3.36 -15.37
C PRO A 84 -3.32 3.99 -16.54
N ASP A 85 -3.89 5.04 -17.15
CA ASP A 85 -3.32 5.76 -18.27
C ASP A 85 -2.16 6.69 -17.85
N CYS A 86 -2.12 7.12 -16.59
CA CYS A 86 -1.03 7.93 -16.03
C CYS A 86 0.13 7.05 -15.48
N ILE A 87 0.00 5.72 -15.46
CA ILE A 87 1.02 4.79 -14.95
C ILE A 87 1.97 4.38 -16.08
N SER A 88 3.26 4.66 -15.92
CA SER A 88 4.27 4.27 -16.92
C SER A 88 4.39 2.74 -17.05
N PRO A 89 4.80 2.20 -18.21
CA PRO A 89 5.01 0.76 -18.38
C PRO A 89 5.97 0.16 -17.35
N GLU A 90 7.02 0.91 -16.97
CA GLU A 90 7.99 0.50 -15.94
C GLU A 90 7.34 0.37 -14.56
N MET A 91 6.49 1.32 -14.18
CA MET A 91 5.76 1.25 -12.91
C MET A 91 4.73 0.12 -12.93
N LYS A 92 4.06 -0.09 -14.07
CA LYS A 92 3.08 -1.16 -14.24
C LYS A 92 3.72 -2.55 -14.08
N GLU A 93 4.93 -2.74 -14.61
CA GLU A 93 5.69 -3.97 -14.42
C GLU A 93 6.05 -4.21 -12.95
N LYS A 94 6.48 -3.16 -12.24
CA LYS A 94 6.80 -3.20 -10.80
C LYS A 94 5.58 -3.51 -9.92
N ILE A 95 4.41 -2.97 -10.27
CA ILE A 95 3.14 -3.27 -9.59
C ILE A 95 2.75 -4.75 -9.82
N GLY A 96 3.07 -5.30 -10.99
CA GLY A 96 2.77 -6.67 -11.34
C GLY A 96 1.26 -6.95 -11.29
N ASN A 97 0.87 -8.03 -10.62
CA ASN A 97 -0.51 -8.51 -10.53
C ASN A 97 -1.26 -7.99 -9.30
N LEU A 98 -0.76 -6.95 -8.63
CA LEU A 98 -1.43 -6.39 -7.45
C LEU A 98 -2.77 -5.77 -7.85
N SER A 99 -3.80 -6.12 -7.07
CA SER A 99 -5.16 -5.60 -7.23
C SER A 99 -5.41 -4.52 -6.20
N PHE A 100 -5.78 -3.33 -6.68
CA PHE A 100 -6.14 -2.18 -5.85
C PHE A 100 -7.64 -1.98 -5.91
N GLN A 101 -8.25 -1.83 -4.74
CA GLN A 101 -9.67 -1.53 -4.61
C GLN A 101 -9.83 -0.33 -3.70
N ASN A 102 -10.70 0.61 -4.08
CA ASN A 102 -11.10 1.67 -3.16
C ASN A 102 -11.93 1.04 -2.04
N TYR A 103 -11.60 1.37 -0.79
CA TYR A 103 -12.36 0.90 0.37
C TYR A 103 -13.81 1.42 0.34
N CYS A 104 -14.01 2.64 -0.16
CA CYS A 104 -15.33 3.25 -0.31
C CYS A 104 -15.35 4.19 -1.53
N SER A 105 -16.49 4.31 -2.20
CA SER A 105 -16.67 5.20 -3.36
C SER A 105 -16.44 6.68 -3.06
N THR A 106 -16.68 7.11 -1.81
CA THR A 106 -16.52 8.50 -1.38
C THR A 106 -15.11 8.81 -0.85
N LYS A 107 -14.37 7.79 -0.39
CA LYS A 107 -13.01 7.94 0.18
C LYS A 107 -11.99 7.25 -0.70
N LYS A 108 -11.60 7.94 -1.78
CA LYS A 108 -10.64 7.43 -2.77
C LYS A 108 -9.19 7.36 -2.26
N ASN A 109 -8.90 8.01 -1.13
CA ASN A 109 -7.61 7.96 -0.47
C ASN A 109 -7.39 6.70 0.38
N ILE A 110 -8.38 5.81 0.48
CA ILE A 110 -8.27 4.54 1.22
C ILE A 110 -8.31 3.38 0.23
N LEU A 111 -7.20 2.66 0.14
CA LEU A 111 -7.00 1.57 -0.81
C LEU A 111 -6.84 0.25 -0.07
N VAL A 112 -7.53 -0.78 -0.54
CA VAL A 112 -7.37 -2.18 -0.13
C VAL A 112 -6.55 -2.87 -1.21
N ILE A 113 -5.43 -3.45 -0.81
CA ILE A 113 -4.51 -4.17 -1.70
C ILE A 113 -4.60 -5.65 -1.37
N GLY A 114 -5.04 -6.43 -2.37
CA GLY A 114 -5.22 -7.87 -2.24
C GLY A 114 -3.93 -8.67 -2.41
N LEU A 115 -3.85 -9.79 -1.67
CA LEU A 115 -2.90 -10.91 -1.79
C LEU A 115 -1.54 -10.60 -2.43
N VAL A 116 -0.61 -10.11 -1.63
CA VAL A 116 0.82 -10.15 -1.93
C VAL A 116 1.31 -11.57 -1.66
N LEU A 117 1.72 -12.28 -2.72
CA LEU A 117 2.32 -13.62 -2.62
C LEU A 117 3.83 -13.49 -2.51
N GLY A 118 4.41 -13.97 -1.41
CA GLY A 118 5.86 -14.09 -1.27
C GLY A 118 6.52 -12.86 -0.65
N GLY A 119 7.78 -13.03 -0.23
CA GLY A 119 8.57 -12.03 0.52
C GLY A 119 8.97 -10.78 -0.27
N ASP A 120 8.43 -10.61 -1.48
CA ASP A 120 8.56 -9.37 -2.24
C ASP A 120 7.44 -8.43 -1.77
N GLY A 121 7.80 -7.34 -1.09
CA GLY A 121 6.85 -6.36 -0.56
C GLY A 121 5.88 -5.84 -1.64
N GLY A 122 4.65 -5.54 -1.24
CA GLY A 122 3.65 -4.95 -2.13
C GLY A 122 4.02 -3.50 -2.52
N ARG A 123 3.99 -3.17 -3.81
CA ARG A 123 4.20 -1.80 -4.29
C ARG A 123 2.85 -1.18 -4.62
N ALA A 124 2.61 0.05 -4.17
CA ALA A 124 1.45 0.84 -4.54
C ALA A 124 1.89 2.06 -5.33
N VAL A 125 1.06 2.54 -6.26
CA VAL A 125 1.33 3.79 -6.98
C VAL A 125 0.25 4.80 -6.60
N GLY A 126 0.67 5.85 -5.90
CA GLY A 126 -0.17 6.99 -5.56
C GLY A 126 -0.06 8.06 -6.64
N GLY A 127 -1.13 8.82 -6.85
CA GLY A 127 -1.13 9.96 -7.76
C GLY A 127 -1.83 11.16 -7.17
N GLY A 128 -1.33 12.36 -7.51
CA GLY A 128 -2.17 13.54 -7.57
C GLY A 128 -3.12 13.44 -8.76
N ARG A 129 -4.19 14.24 -8.77
CA ARG A 129 -5.11 14.29 -9.91
C ARG A 129 -4.35 14.75 -11.16
N CYS A 130 -4.27 13.85 -12.16
CA CYS A 130 -4.27 14.26 -13.56
C CYS A 130 -5.65 14.94 -13.82
#